data_AF-A0A0F6QX55-F1
#
_entry.id   AF-A0A0F6QX55-F1
#
_cell.length_a   1.000
_cell.length_b   1.000
_cell.length_c   1.000
_cell.angle_alpha   90.00
_cell.angle_beta   90.00
_cell.angle_gamma   90.00
#
_symmetry.space_group_name_H-M   'P 1'
#
loop_
_entity.id
_entity.type
_entity.pdbx_description
1 polymer ?
#
loop_
_entity_poly.entity_id
_entity_poly.type
_entity_poly.pdbx_seq_one_letter_code
_entity_poly.pdbx_strand_id
1 'polypeptide(L)'
;MALPIGLPWKRELSLRSFEPENPKLFVPRRFGIGWDLNFGAIAAKLGIIRPDDSLPDLAPYVPKALSRTLTTAPWLLAAANGVLAAKLATKKGAAINWSLTGKPKDYASGKTVAAIAGRVSAASLLLPALGAALDNKESDPSVDLATASQDLGLQTLVTMLLVGTLRERNEPGKRQMLVATAPLALFAVTGTAFVGTVKVALNQVSASLRN
;
A
#
# COMPACT_ATOMS: atom_id res chain seq x y z
N MET A 1 -1.34 -14.78 -23.75
CA MET A 1 -0.61 -13.70 -23.05
C MET A 1 -0.26 -14.21 -21.66
N ALA A 2 1.02 -14.37 -21.33
CA ALA A 2 1.43 -14.89 -20.03
C ALA A 2 1.17 -13.85 -18.94
N LEU A 3 0.61 -14.26 -17.80
CA LEU A 3 0.42 -13.37 -16.65
C LEU A 3 1.76 -13.22 -15.92
N PRO A 4 2.20 -11.98 -15.63
CA PRO A 4 3.45 -11.78 -14.90
C PRO A 4 3.32 -12.27 -13.44
N ILE A 5 4.40 -12.84 -12.92
CA ILE A 5 4.54 -13.31 -11.54
C ILE A 5 5.49 -12.36 -10.80
N GLY A 6 4.98 -11.74 -9.73
CA GLY A 6 5.75 -10.95 -8.78
C GLY A 6 6.50 -11.81 -7.78
N LEU A 7 7.67 -11.34 -7.36
CA LEU A 7 8.55 -12.03 -6.41
C LEU A 7 8.56 -11.22 -5.09
N PRO A 8 7.84 -11.65 -4.03
CA PRO A 8 7.65 -10.86 -2.80
C PRO A 8 8.93 -10.40 -2.11
N TRP A 9 10.02 -11.16 -2.29
CA TRP A 9 11.32 -10.89 -1.70
C TRP A 9 12.19 -9.92 -2.50
N LYS A 10 11.91 -9.68 -3.79
CA LYS A 10 12.65 -8.71 -4.62
C LYS A 10 12.08 -7.31 -4.43
N ARG A 11 12.77 -6.49 -3.64
CA ARG A 11 12.25 -5.16 -3.23
C ARG A 11 12.33 -4.13 -4.34
N GLU A 12 13.23 -4.27 -5.29
CA GLU A 12 13.41 -3.37 -6.44
C GLU A 12 12.17 -3.33 -7.33
N LEU A 13 11.35 -4.39 -7.32
CA LEU A 13 10.07 -4.43 -8.01
C LEU A 13 9.09 -3.36 -7.51
N SER A 14 9.29 -2.84 -6.29
CA SER A 14 8.48 -1.76 -5.73
C SER A 14 8.62 -0.46 -6.52
N LEU A 15 9.79 -0.19 -7.10
CA LEU A 15 10.04 1.02 -7.89
C LEU A 15 9.20 1.06 -9.17
N ARG A 16 8.80 -0.09 -9.72
CA ARG A 16 7.96 -0.16 -10.93
C ARG A 16 6.63 0.55 -10.78
N SER A 17 6.11 0.61 -9.55
CA SER A 17 4.87 1.33 -9.25
C SER A 17 5.04 2.86 -9.32
N PHE A 18 6.27 3.36 -9.48
CA PHE A 18 6.59 4.78 -9.64
C PHE A 18 7.77 4.98 -10.60
N GLU A 19 7.48 4.85 -11.90
CA GLU A 19 8.42 5.14 -13.00
C GLU A 19 7.77 6.18 -13.93
N PRO A 20 7.93 7.49 -13.67
CA PRO A 20 7.26 8.55 -14.45
C PRO A 20 7.66 8.56 -15.94
N GLU A 21 8.90 8.18 -16.23
CA GLU A 21 9.46 8.03 -17.57
C GLU A 21 8.85 6.86 -18.37
N ASN A 22 8.31 5.85 -17.68
CA ASN A 22 7.70 4.69 -18.30
C ASN A 22 6.22 5.00 -18.61
N PRO A 23 5.80 5.16 -19.88
CA PRO A 23 4.45 5.63 -20.22
C PRO A 23 3.34 4.60 -19.93
N LYS A 24 3.70 3.36 -19.55
CA LYS A 24 2.76 2.28 -19.26
C LYS A 24 2.10 2.51 -17.90
N LEU A 25 0.76 2.58 -17.90
CA LEU A 25 -0.03 2.73 -16.68
C LEU A 25 -0.10 1.45 -15.83
N PHE A 26 0.07 0.29 -16.48
CA PHE A 26 0.06 -1.01 -15.83
C PHE A 26 1.44 -1.62 -15.90
N VAL A 27 1.97 -2.02 -14.75
CA VAL A 27 3.26 -2.67 -14.60
C VAL A 27 3.08 -4.03 -13.93
N PRO A 28 3.94 -5.02 -14.20
CA PRO A 28 3.92 -6.31 -13.50
C PRO A 28 3.89 -6.13 -11.97
N ARG A 29 3.00 -6.84 -11.27
CA ARG A 29 2.89 -6.73 -9.81
C ARG A 29 4.20 -7.07 -9.11
N ARG A 30 4.44 -6.39 -7.98
CA ARG A 30 5.44 -6.81 -7.00
C ARG A 30 5.05 -8.13 -6.31
N PHE A 31 3.77 -8.26 -5.95
CA PHE A 31 3.23 -9.40 -5.21
C PHE A 31 2.23 -10.20 -6.03
N GLY A 32 2.47 -11.50 -6.18
CA GLY A 32 1.50 -12.42 -6.78
C GLY A 32 1.36 -12.26 -8.29
N ILE A 33 0.15 -12.46 -8.80
CA ILE A 33 -0.13 -12.51 -10.25
C ILE A 33 -0.89 -11.25 -10.67
N GLY A 34 -0.49 -10.63 -11.79
CA GLY A 34 -1.25 -9.56 -12.45
C GLY A 34 -0.51 -8.22 -12.52
N TRP A 35 -1.27 -7.12 -12.47
CA TRP A 35 -0.75 -5.77 -12.72
C TRP A 35 -0.92 -4.81 -11.54
N ASP A 36 0.12 -4.03 -11.24
CA ASP A 36 0.09 -2.84 -10.39
C ASP A 36 -0.05 -1.57 -11.25
N LEU A 37 -0.41 -0.45 -10.62
CA LEU A 37 -0.45 0.86 -11.28
C LEU A 37 0.92 1.52 -11.20
N ASN A 38 1.36 2.09 -12.32
CA ASN A 38 2.46 3.04 -12.32
C ASN A 38 1.94 4.43 -11.96
N PHE A 39 2.00 4.77 -10.68
CA PHE A 39 1.56 6.07 -10.16
C PHE A 39 2.41 7.23 -10.69
N GLY A 40 3.68 6.99 -11.02
CA GLY A 40 4.54 7.97 -11.68
C GLY A 40 3.99 8.36 -13.05
N ALA A 41 3.67 7.36 -13.88
CA ALA A 41 3.08 7.60 -15.20
C ALA A 41 1.70 8.30 -15.13
N ILE A 42 0.87 7.92 -14.15
CA ILE A 42 -0.43 8.59 -13.93
C ILE A 42 -0.20 10.06 -13.55
N ALA A 43 0.69 10.33 -12.59
CA ALA A 43 0.97 11.68 -12.13
C ALA A 43 1.59 12.56 -13.24
N ALA A 44 2.49 12.00 -14.05
CA ALA A 44 3.08 12.67 -15.21
C ALA A 44 2.02 13.00 -16.27
N LYS A 45 1.13 12.06 -16.61
CA LYS A 45 0.03 12.31 -17.56
C LYS A 45 -0.97 13.34 -17.06
N LEU A 46 -1.15 13.46 -15.74
CA LEU A 46 -1.99 14.49 -15.12
C LEU A 46 -1.27 15.84 -14.95
N GLY A 47 0.00 15.97 -15.36
CA GLY A 47 0.80 17.19 -15.21
C GLY A 47 1.13 17.54 -13.77
N ILE A 48 1.06 16.57 -12.84
CA ILE A 48 1.32 16.76 -11.42
C ILE A 48 2.83 16.77 -11.13
N ILE A 49 3.58 15.97 -11.88
CA ILE A 49 5.05 15.86 -11.89
C ILE A 49 5.53 15.78 -13.34
N ARG A 50 6.83 15.90 -13.58
CA ARG A 50 7.43 15.71 -14.90
C ARG A 50 7.84 14.24 -15.11
N PRO A 51 7.95 13.76 -16.37
CA PRO A 51 8.42 12.41 -16.66
C PRO A 51 9.85 12.11 -16.19
N ASP A 52 10.69 13.13 -15.97
CA ASP A 52 12.06 13.01 -15.44
C ASP A 52 12.15 13.06 -13.90
N ASP A 53 11.03 13.24 -13.19
CA ASP A 53 11.00 13.30 -11.72
C ASP A 53 11.02 11.90 -11.09
N SER A 54 12.10 11.14 -11.33
CA SER A 54 12.28 9.77 -10.83
C SER A 54 12.45 9.75 -9.30
N LEU A 55 11.89 8.72 -8.64
CA LEU A 55 12.08 8.56 -7.19
C LEU A 55 13.53 8.25 -6.81
N PRO A 56 14.30 7.42 -7.54
CA PRO A 56 15.72 7.19 -7.26
C PRO A 56 16.56 8.48 -7.24
N ASP A 57 16.35 9.39 -8.20
CA ASP A 57 17.11 10.64 -8.28
C ASP A 57 16.72 11.63 -7.18
N LEU A 58 15.45 11.59 -6.75
CA LEU A 58 14.90 12.50 -5.75
C LEU A 58 15.03 11.99 -4.31
N ALA A 59 15.28 10.70 -4.09
CA ALA A 59 15.37 10.09 -2.77
C ALA A 59 16.39 10.78 -1.84
N PRO A 60 17.58 11.23 -2.30
CA PRO A 60 18.54 11.95 -1.45
C PRO A 60 18.01 13.28 -0.89
N TYR A 61 17.03 13.89 -1.55
CA TYR A 61 16.43 15.17 -1.16
C TYR A 61 15.19 15.02 -0.29
N VAL A 62 14.74 13.79 -0.02
CA VAL A 62 13.59 13.54 0.87
C VAL A 62 14.00 13.83 2.32
N PRO A 63 13.28 14.71 3.05
CA PRO A 63 13.60 14.99 4.45
C PRO A 63 13.58 13.72 5.30
N LYS A 64 14.59 13.55 6.17
CA LYS A 64 14.69 12.39 7.08
C LYS A 64 13.43 12.16 7.91
N ALA A 65 12.78 13.23 8.36
CA ALA A 65 11.52 13.15 9.12
C ALA A 65 10.38 12.54 8.29
N LEU A 66 10.26 12.91 7.01
CA LEU A 66 9.27 12.35 6.10
C LEU A 66 9.56 10.87 5.82
N SER A 67 10.82 10.54 5.49
CA SER A 67 11.24 9.16 5.27
C SER A 67 10.95 8.26 6.48
N ARG A 68 11.29 8.72 7.69
CA ARG A 68 11.00 8.00 8.93
C ARG A 68 9.50 7.83 9.17
N THR A 69 8.70 8.87 8.92
CA THR A 69 7.24 8.80 9.07
C THR A 69 6.65 7.78 8.10
N LEU A 70 7.04 7.85 6.83
CA LEU A 70 6.52 6.98 5.78
C LEU A 70 6.88 5.51 6.03
N THR A 71 8.10 5.24 6.48
CA THR A 71 8.57 3.88 6.77
C THR A 71 8.00 3.29 8.05
N THR A 72 7.61 4.12 9.03
CA THR A 72 7.07 3.65 10.32
C THR A 72 5.54 3.56 10.33
N ALA A 73 4.84 4.41 9.58
CA ALA A 73 3.38 4.44 9.57
C ALA A 73 2.72 3.08 9.21
N PRO A 74 3.20 2.32 8.19
CA PRO A 74 2.64 1.01 7.88
C PRO A 74 2.72 0.02 9.05
N TRP A 75 3.79 0.05 9.85
CA TRP A 75 3.94 -0.80 11.03
C TRP A 75 2.94 -0.45 12.13
N LEU A 76 2.70 0.85 12.36
CA LEU A 76 1.69 1.30 13.32
C LEU A 76 0.29 0.87 12.89
N LEU A 77 -0.03 1.00 11.60
CA LEU A 77 -1.30 0.52 11.06
C LEU A 77 -1.42 -1.01 11.12
N ALA A 78 -0.34 -1.75 10.88
CA ALA A 78 -0.33 -3.20 11.02
C ALA A 78 -0.58 -3.64 12.47
N ALA A 79 0.01 -2.95 13.45
CA ALA A 79 -0.28 -3.20 14.86
C ALA A 79 -1.76 -2.93 15.19
N ALA A 80 -2.31 -1.81 14.70
CA ALA A 80 -3.74 -1.52 14.85
C ALA A 80 -4.62 -2.59 14.16
N ASN A 81 -4.24 -3.05 12.97
CA ASN A 81 -4.90 -4.13 12.26
C ASN A 81 -4.86 -5.45 13.05
N GLY A 82 -3.76 -5.74 13.75
CA GLY A 82 -3.66 -6.87 14.67
C GLY A 82 -4.69 -6.81 15.79
N VAL A 83 -4.86 -5.64 16.42
CA VAL A 83 -5.88 -5.42 17.46
C VAL A 83 -7.30 -5.58 16.90
N LEU A 84 -7.58 -5.00 15.73
CA LEU A 84 -8.88 -5.12 15.06
C LEU A 84 -9.18 -6.56 14.66
N ALA A 85 -8.19 -7.29 14.15
CA ALA A 85 -8.31 -8.70 13.80
C ALA A 85 -8.55 -9.56 15.05
N ALA A 86 -7.82 -9.34 16.14
CA ALA A 86 -8.04 -10.03 17.41
C ALA A 86 -9.47 -9.78 17.93
N LYS A 87 -9.95 -8.54 17.87
CA LYS A 87 -11.34 -8.21 18.21
C LYS A 87 -12.35 -8.96 17.33
N LEU A 88 -12.10 -9.03 16.02
CA LEU A 88 -12.97 -9.75 15.07
C LEU A 88 -12.96 -11.26 15.33
N ALA A 89 -11.82 -11.84 15.75
CA ALA A 89 -11.69 -13.26 16.05
C ALA A 89 -12.60 -13.74 17.19
N THR A 90 -12.99 -12.83 18.09
CA THR A 90 -13.97 -13.12 19.17
C THR A 90 -15.40 -13.29 18.66
N LYS A 91 -15.69 -12.91 17.42
CA LYS A 91 -17.05 -12.95 16.85
C LYS A 91 -17.33 -14.29 16.20
N LYS A 92 -18.55 -14.82 16.43
CA LYS A 92 -19.01 -16.10 15.85
C LYS A 92 -19.05 -16.09 14.31
N GLY A 93 -19.26 -14.93 13.70
CA GLY A 93 -19.27 -14.75 12.25
C GLY A 93 -18.69 -13.40 11.85
N ALA A 94 -18.38 -13.25 10.58
CA ALA A 94 -17.84 -12.06 9.93
C ALA A 94 -18.28 -12.07 8.47
N ALA A 95 -18.79 -10.93 8.00
CA ALA A 95 -19.23 -10.79 6.63
C ALA A 95 -18.06 -10.94 5.64
N ILE A 96 -18.33 -11.68 4.57
CA ILE A 96 -17.43 -11.93 3.44
C ILE A 96 -18.20 -11.80 2.12
N ASN A 97 -17.48 -11.93 1.00
CA ASN A 97 -18.06 -11.88 -0.34
C ASN A 97 -18.94 -10.63 -0.57
N TRP A 98 -18.37 -9.46 -0.33
CA TRP A 98 -19.11 -8.19 -0.39
C TRP A 98 -19.52 -7.84 -1.83
N SER A 99 -20.71 -7.27 -2.00
CA SER A 99 -21.08 -6.62 -3.27
C SER A 99 -20.25 -5.35 -3.51
N LEU A 100 -20.24 -4.85 -4.75
CA LEU A 100 -19.65 -3.55 -5.10
C LEU A 100 -20.27 -2.38 -4.31
N THR A 101 -21.49 -2.56 -3.80
CA THR A 101 -22.21 -1.58 -2.97
C THR A 101 -21.99 -1.81 -1.47
N GLY A 102 -21.07 -2.69 -1.08
CA GLY A 102 -20.73 -2.97 0.31
C GLY A 102 -21.84 -3.74 1.06
N LYS A 103 -22.73 -4.45 0.37
CA LYS A 103 -23.68 -5.36 1.01
C LYS A 103 -23.00 -6.72 1.25
N PRO A 104 -23.07 -7.29 2.46
CA PRO A 104 -22.54 -8.63 2.69
C PRO A 104 -23.39 -9.65 1.94
N LYS A 105 -22.75 -10.64 1.28
CA LYS A 105 -23.47 -11.75 0.63
C LYS A 105 -23.38 -13.03 1.45
N ASP A 106 -22.23 -13.26 2.06
CA ASP A 106 -21.95 -14.48 2.83
C ASP A 106 -21.28 -14.15 4.16
N TYR A 107 -21.17 -15.15 5.04
CA TYR A 107 -20.50 -15.03 6.33
C TYR A 107 -19.55 -16.20 6.55
N ALA A 108 -18.39 -15.91 7.15
CA ALA A 108 -17.42 -16.89 7.62
C ALA A 108 -17.21 -16.73 9.12
N SER A 109 -16.46 -17.64 9.75
CA SER A 109 -16.10 -17.46 11.16
C SER A 109 -15.22 -16.21 11.34
N GLY A 110 -15.41 -15.48 12.45
CA GLY A 110 -14.59 -14.30 12.75
C GLY A 110 -13.11 -14.63 12.86
N LYS A 111 -12.76 -15.82 13.38
CA LYS A 111 -11.39 -16.33 13.46
C LYS A 111 -10.75 -16.49 12.08
N THR A 112 -11.49 -17.06 11.12
CA THR A 112 -10.99 -17.25 9.74
C THR A 112 -10.70 -15.90 9.09
N VAL A 113 -11.63 -14.96 9.16
CA VAL A 113 -11.47 -13.63 8.55
C VAL A 113 -10.32 -12.86 9.21
N ALA A 114 -10.24 -12.90 10.54
CA ALA A 114 -9.14 -12.30 11.30
C ALA A 114 -7.77 -12.89 10.92
N ALA A 115 -7.67 -14.23 10.79
CA ALA A 115 -6.42 -14.89 10.41
C ALA A 115 -5.99 -14.56 8.97
N ILE A 116 -6.94 -14.37 8.05
CA ILE A 116 -6.62 -13.92 6.68
C ILE A 116 -6.11 -12.49 6.71
N ALA A 117 -6.86 -11.56 7.31
CA ALA A 117 -6.48 -10.15 7.39
C ALA A 117 -5.13 -9.94 8.09
N GLY A 118 -4.91 -10.65 9.21
CA GLY A 118 -3.65 -10.61 9.94
C GLY A 118 -2.46 -11.13 9.11
N ARG A 119 -2.64 -12.24 8.37
CA ARG A 119 -1.59 -12.76 7.48
C ARG A 119 -1.28 -11.82 6.33
N VAL A 120 -2.28 -11.23 5.70
CA VAL A 120 -2.07 -10.25 4.61
C VAL A 120 -1.31 -9.03 5.13
N SER A 121 -1.75 -8.46 6.26
CA SER A 121 -1.10 -7.32 6.89
C SER A 121 0.35 -7.64 7.29
N ALA A 122 0.60 -8.77 7.96
CA ALA A 122 1.94 -9.16 8.37
C ALA A 122 2.85 -9.49 7.18
N ALA A 123 2.37 -10.25 6.20
CA ALA A 123 3.16 -10.65 5.04
C ALA A 123 3.62 -9.46 4.21
N SER A 124 2.79 -8.41 4.09
CA SER A 124 3.15 -7.21 3.34
C SER A 124 4.40 -6.51 3.87
N LEU A 125 4.60 -6.51 5.19
CA LEU A 125 5.75 -5.87 5.84
C LEU A 125 6.93 -6.82 6.00
N LEU A 126 6.65 -8.07 6.38
CA LEU A 126 7.68 -9.04 6.74
C LEU A 126 8.39 -9.63 5.52
N LEU A 127 7.69 -9.89 4.41
CA LEU A 127 8.33 -10.47 3.22
C LEU A 127 9.38 -9.53 2.61
N PRO A 128 9.11 -8.22 2.45
CA PRO A 128 10.13 -7.27 2.03
C PRO A 128 11.27 -7.13 3.05
N ALA A 129 10.96 -7.03 4.33
CA ALA A 129 11.97 -6.90 5.38
C ALA A 129 12.92 -8.12 5.41
N LEU A 130 12.36 -9.32 5.22
CA LEU A 130 13.14 -10.55 5.09
C LEU A 130 14.00 -10.53 3.83
N GLY A 131 13.45 -10.12 2.68
CA GLY A 131 14.22 -9.97 1.45
C GLY A 131 15.41 -9.02 1.62
N ALA A 132 15.20 -7.87 2.26
CA ALA A 132 16.28 -6.92 2.59
C ALA A 132 17.37 -7.56 3.46
N ALA A 133 16.96 -8.29 4.51
CA ALA A 133 17.89 -8.94 5.42
C ALA A 133 18.70 -10.06 4.74
N LEU A 134 18.12 -10.74 3.75
CA LEU A 134 18.78 -11.82 3.01
C LEU A 134 19.73 -11.30 1.92
N ASP A 135 19.40 -10.19 1.26
CA ASP A 135 20.19 -9.68 0.15
C ASP A 135 21.52 -9.02 0.59
N ASN A 136 21.72 -8.74 1.88
CA ASN A 136 22.93 -8.11 2.46
C ASN A 136 23.41 -6.83 1.74
N LYS A 137 22.53 -6.19 0.96
CA LYS A 137 22.81 -4.92 0.28
C LYS A 137 22.51 -3.76 1.21
N GLU A 138 23.26 -2.68 1.03
CA GLU A 138 22.95 -1.40 1.67
C GLU A 138 21.53 -0.96 1.28
N SER A 139 20.81 -0.37 2.24
CA SER A 139 19.44 0.09 2.04
C SER A 139 19.42 1.17 0.96
N ASP A 140 18.70 0.92 -0.12
CA ASP A 140 18.38 1.94 -1.13
C ASP A 140 17.17 2.75 -0.64
N PRO A 141 17.34 4.05 -0.33
CA PRO A 141 16.26 4.87 0.20
C PRO A 141 15.05 4.95 -0.73
N SER A 142 15.26 4.88 -2.05
CA SER A 142 14.18 4.93 -3.03
C SER A 142 13.30 3.68 -2.97
N VAL A 143 13.93 2.51 -2.81
CA VAL A 143 13.25 1.22 -2.65
C VAL A 143 12.48 1.17 -1.33
N ASP A 144 13.05 1.72 -0.25
CA ASP A 144 12.41 1.81 1.05
C ASP A 144 11.16 2.70 1.01
N LEU A 145 11.26 3.89 0.41
CA LEU A 145 10.14 4.82 0.24
C LEU A 145 9.04 4.23 -0.66
N ALA A 146 9.42 3.54 -1.74
CA ALA A 146 8.47 2.90 -2.64
C ALA A 146 7.75 1.72 -1.99
N THR A 147 8.48 0.89 -1.24
CA THR A 147 7.93 -0.20 -0.43
C THR A 147 6.93 0.36 0.58
N ALA A 148 7.36 1.36 1.37
CA ALA A 148 6.55 1.96 2.42
C ALA A 148 5.27 2.63 1.91
N SER A 149 5.32 3.28 0.74
CA SER A 149 4.15 3.90 0.10
C SER A 149 3.08 2.87 -0.27
N GLN A 150 3.50 1.72 -0.82
CA GLN A 150 2.59 0.63 -1.17
C GLN A 150 2.03 -0.06 0.08
N ASP A 151 2.89 -0.30 1.08
CA ASP A 151 2.49 -0.91 2.33
C ASP A 151 1.48 -0.02 3.07
N LEU A 152 1.64 1.30 3.03
CA LEU A 152 0.69 2.25 3.62
C LEU A 152 -0.71 2.12 3.01
N GLY A 153 -0.81 2.03 1.69
CA GLY A 153 -2.09 1.81 1.01
C GLY A 153 -2.70 0.46 1.33
N LEU A 154 -1.89 -0.60 1.38
CA LEU A 154 -2.35 -1.95 1.72
C LEU A 154 -2.82 -2.06 3.17
N GLN A 155 -2.10 -1.47 4.12
CA GLN A 155 -2.52 -1.44 5.51
C GLN A 155 -3.82 -0.65 5.68
N THR A 156 -4.00 0.45 4.94
CA THR A 156 -5.25 1.22 4.92
C THR A 156 -6.42 0.39 4.39
N LEU A 157 -6.22 -0.36 3.30
CA LEU A 157 -7.21 -1.31 2.79
C LEU A 157 -7.63 -2.29 3.88
N VAL A 158 -6.66 -2.96 4.52
CA VAL A 158 -6.93 -3.94 5.58
C VAL A 158 -7.67 -3.31 6.75
N THR A 159 -7.29 -2.09 7.18
CA THR A 159 -7.99 -1.35 8.23
C THR A 159 -9.44 -1.10 7.86
N MET A 160 -9.72 -0.59 6.65
CA MET A 160 -11.09 -0.31 6.20
C MET A 160 -11.94 -1.59 6.13
N LEU A 161 -11.36 -2.70 5.66
CA LEU A 161 -12.05 -3.99 5.62
C LEU A 161 -12.37 -4.52 7.02
N LEU A 162 -11.41 -4.46 7.96
CA LEU A 162 -11.61 -4.91 9.34
C LEU A 162 -12.64 -4.03 10.08
N VAL A 163 -12.52 -2.71 9.96
CA VAL A 163 -13.47 -1.77 10.56
C VAL A 163 -14.86 -1.94 9.97
N GLY A 164 -14.98 -2.03 8.64
CA GLY A 164 -16.25 -2.24 7.96
C GLY A 164 -16.93 -3.54 8.37
N THR A 165 -16.16 -4.63 8.47
CA THR A 165 -16.66 -5.92 8.95
C THR A 165 -17.11 -5.84 10.40
N LEU A 166 -16.34 -5.21 11.28
CA LEU A 166 -16.71 -5.03 12.68
C LEU A 166 -17.98 -4.16 12.84
N ARG A 167 -18.15 -3.13 12.00
CA ARG A 167 -19.37 -2.29 11.98
C ARG A 167 -20.58 -3.08 11.53
N GLU A 168 -20.45 -3.90 10.49
CA GLU A 168 -21.54 -4.77 10.04
C GLU A 168 -21.99 -5.73 11.13
N ARG A 169 -21.08 -6.22 11.98
CA ARG A 169 -21.47 -7.06 13.13
C ARG A 169 -22.32 -6.37 14.17
N ASN A 170 -22.24 -5.04 14.27
CA ASN A 170 -23.13 -4.26 15.14
C ASN A 170 -24.48 -3.96 14.45
N GLU A 171 -24.50 -3.93 13.12
CA GLU A 171 -25.69 -3.63 12.32
C GLU A 171 -25.83 -4.62 11.15
N PRO A 172 -26.23 -5.87 11.41
CA PRO A 172 -26.15 -6.95 10.44
C PRO A 172 -26.93 -6.68 9.15
N GLY A 173 -26.33 -7.01 8.01
CA GLY A 173 -26.96 -6.85 6.69
C GLY A 173 -27.01 -5.42 6.15
N LYS A 174 -26.60 -4.40 6.93
CA LYS A 174 -26.47 -3.03 6.41
C LYS A 174 -25.29 -2.89 5.47
N ARG A 175 -25.42 -1.99 4.49
CA ARG A 175 -24.35 -1.67 3.54
C ARG A 175 -23.19 -0.98 4.26
N GLN A 176 -21.97 -1.44 3.99
CA GLN A 176 -20.74 -0.85 4.51
C GLN A 176 -19.98 -0.14 3.39
N MET A 177 -20.14 1.18 3.27
CA MET A 177 -19.41 2.00 2.30
C MET A 177 -17.90 1.94 2.50
N LEU A 178 -17.43 1.74 3.74
CA LEU A 178 -16.01 1.53 4.01
C LEU A 178 -15.47 0.31 3.27
N VAL A 179 -16.20 -0.80 3.25
CA VAL A 179 -15.78 -2.01 2.53
C VAL A 179 -15.82 -1.78 1.02
N ALA A 180 -16.88 -1.14 0.53
CA ALA A 180 -17.06 -0.83 -0.90
C ALA A 180 -15.93 0.05 -1.47
N THR A 181 -15.46 1.02 -0.67
CA THR A 181 -14.46 2.00 -1.09
C THR A 181 -13.03 1.63 -0.71
N ALA A 182 -12.83 0.57 0.08
CA ALA A 182 -11.50 0.14 0.53
C ALA A 182 -10.51 -0.09 -0.63
N PRO A 183 -10.89 -0.72 -1.77
CA PRO A 183 -9.98 -0.86 -2.92
C PRO A 183 -9.55 0.49 -3.52
N LEU A 184 -10.41 1.50 -3.51
CA LEU A 184 -10.05 2.84 -3.99
C LEU A 184 -9.07 3.51 -3.03
N ALA A 185 -9.26 3.32 -1.72
CA ALA A 185 -8.35 3.87 -0.71
C ALA A 185 -6.93 3.30 -0.84
N LEU A 186 -6.77 2.02 -1.19
CA LEU A 186 -5.47 1.44 -1.51
C LEU A 186 -4.73 2.29 -2.56
N PHE A 187 -5.37 2.53 -3.71
CA PHE A 187 -4.73 3.27 -4.80
C PHE A 187 -4.55 4.75 -4.47
N ALA A 188 -5.54 5.38 -3.83
CA ALA A 188 -5.48 6.79 -3.46
C ALA A 188 -4.36 7.06 -2.46
N VAL A 189 -4.23 6.24 -1.42
CA VAL A 189 -3.18 6.41 -0.39
C VAL A 189 -1.80 6.11 -0.97
N THR A 190 -1.63 5.02 -1.72
CA THR A 190 -0.35 4.70 -2.36
C THR A 190 0.08 5.81 -3.32
N GLY A 191 -0.81 6.26 -4.20
CA GLY A 191 -0.52 7.33 -5.16
C GLY A 191 -0.22 8.66 -4.47
N THR A 192 -0.97 9.01 -3.43
CA THR A 192 -0.73 10.25 -2.65
C THR A 192 0.61 10.19 -1.92
N ALA A 193 0.98 9.05 -1.33
CA ALA A 193 2.25 8.87 -0.66
C ALA A 193 3.44 9.04 -1.63
N PHE A 194 3.36 8.42 -2.81
CA PHE A 194 4.35 8.56 -3.86
C PHE A 194 4.50 10.01 -4.34
N VAL A 195 3.40 10.59 -4.81
CA VAL A 195 3.39 11.94 -5.39
C VAL A 195 3.75 12.99 -4.34
N GLY A 196 3.27 12.84 -3.11
CA GLY A 196 3.59 13.72 -1.99
C GLY A 196 5.08 13.69 -1.65
N THR A 197 5.69 12.50 -1.63
CA THR A 197 7.12 12.33 -1.38
C THR A 197 7.96 13.03 -2.44
N VAL A 198 7.64 12.83 -3.73
CA VAL A 198 8.34 13.48 -4.85
C VAL A 198 8.18 14.99 -4.80
N LYS A 199 6.97 15.51 -4.55
CA LYS A 199 6.76 16.96 -4.44
C LYS A 199 7.55 17.60 -3.30
N VAL A 200 7.64 16.93 -2.15
CA VAL A 200 8.46 17.42 -1.04
C VAL A 200 9.94 17.42 -1.42
N ALA A 201 10.44 16.38 -2.08
CA ALA A 201 11.82 16.32 -2.56
C ALA A 201 12.15 17.44 -3.57
N LEU A 202 11.27 17.67 -4.56
CA LEU A 202 11.43 18.74 -5.55
C LEU A 202 11.48 20.13 -4.92
N ASN A 203 10.68 20.36 -3.87
CA ASN A 203 10.73 21.60 -3.12
C ASN A 203 12.07 21.80 -2.40
N GLN A 204 12.68 20.72 -1.88
CA GLN A 204 14.00 20.76 -1.26
C GLN A 204 15.11 21.07 -2.28
N VAL A 205 15.08 20.41 -3.45
CA VAL A 205 16.01 20.71 -4.57
C VAL A 205 15.88 22.19 -4.99
N SER A 206 14.65 22.67 -5.14
CA SER A 206 14.39 24.05 -5.52
C SER A 206 14.90 25.05 -4.48
N ALA A 207 14.82 24.71 -3.19
CA ALA A 207 15.35 25.54 -2.12
C ALA A 207 16.89 25.53 -2.11
N SER A 208 17.53 24.39 -2.37
CA SER A 208 19.00 24.30 -2.40
C SER A 208 19.63 25.04 -3.58
N LEU A 209 18.93 25.19 -4.71
CA LEU A 209 19.40 25.95 -5.87
C LEU A 209 19.27 27.48 -5.71
N ARG A 210 18.49 27.94 -4.74
CA ARG A 210 18.27 29.37 -4.47
C ARG A 210 19.22 29.95 -3.41
N ASN A 211 19.94 29.09 -2.70
CA ASN A 211 20.94 29.43 -1.69
C ASN A 211 22.34 29.30 -2.28
#